data_AF-A0A5B7X3Z4-F1
#
_entry.id   AF-A0A5B7X3Z4-F1
#
_cell.length_a   1.000
_cell.length_b   1.000
_cell.length_c   1.000
_cell.angle_alpha   90.00
_cell.angle_beta   90.00
_cell.angle_gamma   90.00
#
_symmetry.space_group_name_H-M   'P 1'
#
loop_
_entity.id
_entity.type
_entity.pdbx_description
1 polymer ?
#
loop_
_entity_poly.entity_id
_entity_poly.type
_entity_poly.pdbx_seq_one_letter_code
_entity_poly.pdbx_strand_id
1 'polypeptide(L)' 'MKKVKKLGYEIVMWEIVSEDYDNNKNFEYCYDQVISQAGPGSIIVFHDSIKASGNLKKILPGILEYFKNKGYNFKAL' A
#
# COMPACT_ATOMS: atom_id res chain seq x y z
N MET A 1 21.03 9.36 5.38
CA MET A 1 19.98 10.03 6.20
C MET A 1 20.35 11.43 6.68
N LYS A 2 21.51 11.67 7.32
CA LYS A 2 21.84 13.01 7.88
C LYS A 2 21.81 14.16 6.85
N LYS A 3 22.15 13.92 5.58
CA LYS A 3 22.11 14.95 4.52
C LYS A 3 20.69 15.39 4.18
N VAL A 4 19.78 14.46 3.88
CA VAL A 4 18.39 14.79 3.52
C VAL A 4 17.61 15.40 4.68
N LYS A 5 17.85 14.95 5.92
CA LYS A 5 17.25 15.57 7.11
C LYS A 5 17.71 17.02 7.30
N LYS A 6 18.98 17.32 7.01
CA LYS A 6 19.51 18.70 7.04
C LYS A 6 18.91 19.60 5.97
N LEU A 7 18.39 19.03 4.88
CA LEU A 7 17.67 19.74 3.83
C LEU A 7 16.17 19.91 4.15
N GLY A 8 15.72 19.48 5.33
CA GLY A 8 14.33 19.60 5.76
C GLY A 8 13.40 18.50 5.23
N TYR A 9 13.92 17.46 4.60
CA TYR A 9 13.10 16.33 4.16
C TYR A 9 12.78 15.37 5.31
N GLU A 10 11.51 15.01 5.41
CA GLU A 10 11.03 13.89 6.20
C GLU A 10 11.14 12.58 5.40
N ILE A 11 11.56 11.51 6.06
CA ILE A 11 11.64 10.18 5.43
C ILE A 11 10.45 9.39 5.96
N VAL A 12 9.49 9.12 5.07
CA VAL A 12 8.34 8.27 5.38
C VAL A 12 8.58 6.89 4.79
N MET A 13 8.47 5.88 5.63
CA MET A 13 8.49 4.48 5.22
C MET A 13 7.08 3.90 5.32
N TRP A 14 6.91 2.70 4.81
CA TRP A 14 5.67 1.94 4.92
C TRP A 14 5.84 0.77 5.89
N GLU A 15 4.72 0.32 6.45
CA GLU A 15 4.63 -0.90 7.25
C GLU A 15 4.33 -2.10 6.35
N ILE A 16 3.50 -1.91 5.33
CA ILE A 16 2.91 -3.01 4.55
C ILE A 16 3.26 -2.85 3.08
N VAL A 17 3.75 -3.94 2.48
CA VAL A 17 4.01 -4.05 1.04
C VAL A 17 2.93 -4.93 0.43
N SER A 18 2.21 -4.40 -0.56
CA SER A 18 1.13 -5.15 -1.23
C SER A 18 1.60 -6.32 -2.11
N GLU A 19 2.91 -6.35 -2.44
CA GLU A 19 3.53 -7.31 -3.37
C GLU A 19 2.87 -7.35 -4.76
N ASP A 20 2.14 -6.30 -5.12
CA ASP A 20 1.42 -6.16 -6.40
C ASP A 20 2.32 -6.25 -7.63
N TYR A 21 3.61 -5.98 -7.47
CA TYR A 21 4.65 -6.09 -8.49
C TYR A 21 5.21 -7.49 -8.72
N ASP A 22 4.89 -8.49 -7.88
CA ASP A 22 5.36 -9.86 -8.06
C ASP A 22 4.39 -10.67 -8.93
N ASN A 23 4.84 -11.04 -10.13
CA ASN A 23 4.05 -11.82 -11.09
C ASN A 23 3.82 -13.26 -10.64
N ASN A 24 4.53 -13.74 -9.61
CA ASN A 24 4.27 -15.04 -9.01
C ASN A 24 3.12 -15.01 -8.00
N LYS A 25 2.64 -13.82 -7.63
CA LYS A 25 1.51 -13.62 -6.73
C LYS A 25 0.28 -13.24 -7.53
N ASN A 26 -0.85 -13.89 -7.20
CA ASN A 26 -2.14 -13.50 -7.75
C ASN A 26 -2.76 -12.36 -6.94
N PHE A 27 -3.83 -11.78 -7.48
CA PHE A 27 -4.46 -10.61 -6.87
C PHE A 27 -5.12 -10.94 -5.53
N GLU A 28 -5.62 -12.16 -5.34
CA GLU A 28 -6.20 -12.62 -4.07
C GLU A 28 -5.16 -12.61 -2.96
N TYR A 29 -3.96 -13.14 -3.23
CA TYR A 29 -2.86 -13.09 -2.28
C TYR A 29 -2.51 -11.64 -1.91
N CYS A 30 -2.31 -10.75 -2.89
CA CYS A 30 -1.98 -9.35 -2.64
C CYS A 30 -3.06 -8.63 -1.82
N TYR A 31 -4.33 -8.92 -2.12
CA TYR A 31 -5.47 -8.39 -1.37
C TYR A 31 -5.44 -8.87 0.09
N ASP A 32 -5.31 -10.18 0.31
CA ASP A 32 -5.28 -10.80 1.64
C ASP A 32 -4.08 -10.33 2.47
N GLN A 33 -2.91 -10.14 1.86
CA GLN A 33 -1.74 -9.57 2.53
C GLN A 33 -2.07 -8.20 3.13
N VAL A 34 -2.72 -7.32 2.37
CA VAL A 34 -3.04 -5.97 2.84
C VAL A 34 -4.14 -6.01 3.91
N ILE A 35 -5.25 -6.71 3.68
CA ILE A 35 -6.38 -6.67 4.60
C ILE A 35 -6.14 -7.40 5.93
N SER A 36 -5.22 -8.37 5.95
CA SER A 36 -4.87 -9.11 7.17
C SER A 36 -3.88 -8.36 8.06
N GLN A 37 -3.09 -7.44 7.50
CA GLN A 37 -2.03 -6.74 8.22
C GLN A 37 -2.36 -5.28 8.53
N ALA A 38 -3.12 -4.59 7.67
CA ALA A 38 -3.34 -3.16 7.83
C ALA A 38 -4.30 -2.82 8.96
N GLY A 39 -3.91 -1.82 9.74
CA GLY A 39 -4.66 -1.28 10.87
C GLY A 39 -4.60 0.25 10.94
N PRO A 40 -5.16 0.85 12.00
CA PRO A 40 -5.19 2.30 12.15
C PRO A 40 -3.78 2.89 12.20
N GLY A 41 -3.47 3.81 11.29
CA GLY A 41 -2.16 4.45 11.20
C GLY A 41 -1.15 3.73 10.30
N SER A 42 -1.48 2.56 9.74
CA SER A 42 -0.61 1.86 8.79
C SER A 42 -0.39 2.67 7.51
N ILE A 43 0.83 2.62 6.99
CA ILE A 43 1.19 3.12 5.66
C ILE A 43 1.41 1.90 4.75
N ILE A 44 0.62 1.81 3.69
CA ILE A 44 0.64 0.70 2.72
C ILE A 44 1.27 1.20 1.42
N VAL A 45 2.21 0.44 0.85
CA VAL A 45 2.81 0.76 -0.46
C VAL A 45 2.20 -0.10 -1.59
N PHE A 46 1.86 0.59 -2.67
CA PHE A 46 1.42 0.05 -3.96
C PHE A 46 2.34 0.58 -5.07
N HIS A 47 2.46 -0.14 -6.18
CA HIS A 47 3.37 0.22 -7.27
C HIS A 47 2.62 0.50 -8.56
N ASP A 48 2.67 1.73 -9.06
CA ASP A 48 2.11 2.09 -10.37
C ASP A 48 3.13 1.84 -11.49
N SER A 49 3.42 0.56 -11.74
CA SER A 49 4.31 0.13 -12.83
C SER A 49 3.59 -0.82 -13.79
N ILE A 50 4.10 -0.97 -15.02
CA ILE A 50 3.57 -1.95 -15.99
C ILE A 50 3.54 -3.36 -15.39
N LYS A 51 4.58 -3.72 -14.63
CA LYS A 51 4.69 -5.03 -13.97
C LYS A 51 3.57 -5.24 -12.95
N ALA A 52 3.26 -4.22 -12.15
CA ALA A 52 2.28 -4.29 -11.07
C ALA A 52 0.83 -4.03 -11.51
N SER A 53 0.62 -3.38 -12.67
CA SER A 53 -0.69 -2.89 -13.11
C SER A 53 -1.77 -3.98 -13.16
N GLY A 54 -1.41 -5.24 -13.40
CA GLY A 54 -2.35 -6.35 -13.45
C GLY A 54 -3.02 -6.63 -12.09
N ASN A 55 -2.21 -6.68 -11.03
CA ASN A 55 -2.70 -6.90 -9.66
C ASN A 55 -3.24 -5.59 -9.06
N LEU A 56 -2.50 -4.47 -9.20
CA LEU A 56 -2.88 -3.17 -8.62
C LEU A 56 -4.31 -2.76 -8.96
N LYS A 57 -4.67 -2.82 -10.26
CA LYS A 57 -6.00 -2.42 -10.74
C LYS A 57 -7.12 -3.29 -10.20
N LYS A 58 -6.83 -4.54 -9.84
CA LYS A 58 -7.81 -5.48 -9.27
C LYS A 58 -7.98 -5.27 -7.77
N ILE A 59 -6.89 -5.03 -7.04
CA ILE A 59 -6.93 -5.00 -5.56
C ILE A 59 -7.26 -3.61 -5.00
N LEU A 60 -6.81 -2.52 -5.63
CA LEU A 60 -6.90 -1.18 -5.05
C LEU A 60 -8.35 -0.75 -4.75
N PRO A 61 -9.31 -0.90 -5.68
CA PRO A 61 -10.70 -0.53 -5.39
C PRO A 61 -11.30 -1.32 -4.22
N GLY A 62 -11.05 -2.63 -4.16
CA GLY A 62 -11.56 -3.50 -3.10
C GLY A 62 -10.95 -3.19 -1.74
N ILE A 63 -9.65 -2.87 -1.67
CA ILE A 63 -8.97 -2.47 -0.43
C ILE A 63 -9.54 -1.17 0.10
N LEU A 64 -9.71 -0.16 -0.77
CA LEU A 64 -10.29 1.12 -0.38
C LEU A 64 -11.72 0.95 0.15
N GLU A 65 -12.54 0.14 -0.52
CA GLU A 65 -13.89 -0.18 -0.07
C GLU A 65 -13.91 -0.92 1.27
N TYR A 66 -13.09 -1.96 1.42
CA TYR A 66 -13.00 -2.76 2.64
C TYR A 66 -12.72 -1.91 3.87
N PHE A 67 -11.70 -1.06 3.81
CA PHE A 67 -11.32 -0.20 4.94
C PHE A 67 -12.31 0.94 5.15
N LYS A 68 -12.86 1.53 4.07
CA LYS A 68 -13.93 2.53 4.18
C LYS A 68 -15.15 1.96 4.93
N ASN A 69 -15.57 0.74 4.60
CA ASN A 69 -16.69 0.06 5.26
C ASN A 69 -16.41 -0.26 6.74
N LYS A 70 -15.13 -0.36 7.12
CA LYS A 70 -14.68 -0.49 8.50
C LYS A 70 -14.50 0.84 9.24
N GLY A 71 -14.85 1.97 8.62
CA GLY A 71 -14.78 3.29 9.23
C GLY A 71 -13.40 3.97 9.14
N TYR A 72 -12.50 3.46 8.29
CA TYR A 72 -11.20 4.08 8.07
C TYR A 72 -11.31 5.32 7.16
N ASN A 73 -10.41 6.26 7.37
CA ASN A 73 -10.21 7.43 6.51
C ASN A 73 -8.79 7.39 5.93
N PHE A 74 -8.66 7.71 4.65
CA PHE A 74 -7.37 7.80 3.97
C PHE A 74 -6.88 9.24 4.01
N LYS A 75 -5.62 9.43 4.38
CA LYS A 75 -4.97 10.75 4.45
C LYS A 75 -3.79 10.78 3.49
N ALA A 76 -3.55 11.95 2.90
CA ALA A 76 -2.26 12.23 2.30
C ALA A 76 -1.17 12.31 3.39
N LEU A 77 0.07 12.01 3.00
CA LEU A 77 1.26 12.18 3.84
C LEU A 77 1.57 13.66 4.04
#